data_AF-A0A820HGS0-F1
#
_entry.id   AF-A0A820HGS0-F1
#
_cell.length_a   1.000
_cell.length_b   1.000
_cell.length_c   1.000
_cell.angle_alpha   90.00
_cell.angle_beta   90.00
_cell.angle_gamma   90.00
#
_symmetry.space_group_name_H-M   'P 1'
#
loop_
_entity.id
_entity.type
_entity.pdbx_description
1 polymer ?
#
loop_
_entity_poly.entity_id
_entity_poly.type
_entity_poly.pdbx_seq_one_letter_code
_entity_poly.pdbx_strand_id
1 'polypeptide(L)'
;GKFRQAMLILQDYQVQTEQNIKHLEELCEKERNTWSNSVAQLEELYQSTYTGQQELEMRISVISTKVIQIGHQLESKSNPRQQLVDARTTAKYLERFLDANDDVSLMFQDASKLEQAAHIIHQLYNVLQELPDEAKFTDAKTKVKDRYMAIEEELLLEFSRAQVRNDKKAMKKYIKLLSKFKGHNDCIQNFITDCLKVC
;
A
#
# COMPACT_ATOMS: atom_id res chain seq x y z
N GLY A 1 90.23 -28.14 -21.35
CA GLY A 1 90.29 -27.51 -20.01
C GLY A 1 88.89 -27.23 -19.53
N LYS A 2 88.49 -27.80 -18.38
CA LYS A 2 87.11 -27.75 -17.84
C LYS A 2 86.56 -26.33 -17.66
N PHE A 3 87.44 -25.35 -17.41
CA PHE A 3 87.09 -23.93 -17.29
C PHE A 3 86.50 -23.31 -18.56
N ARG A 4 86.99 -23.70 -19.75
CA ARG A 4 86.48 -23.13 -21.02
C ARG A 4 85.07 -23.62 -21.34
N GLN A 5 84.75 -24.87 -20.96
CA GLN A 5 83.38 -25.40 -21.06
C GLN A 5 82.45 -24.72 -20.05
N ALA A 6 82.90 -24.51 -18.81
CA ALA A 6 82.11 -23.79 -17.81
C ALA A 6 81.80 -22.34 -18.24
N MET A 7 82.75 -21.65 -18.86
CA MET A 7 82.55 -20.28 -19.37
C MET A 7 81.53 -20.22 -20.52
N LEU A 8 81.55 -21.19 -21.44
CA LEU A 8 80.56 -21.28 -22.51
C LEU A 8 79.15 -21.57 -21.98
N ILE A 9 79.02 -22.45 -20.98
CA ILE A 9 77.72 -22.76 -20.35
C ILE A 9 77.17 -21.53 -19.63
N LEU A 10 78.01 -20.78 -18.90
CA LEU A 10 77.59 -19.56 -18.22
C LEU A 10 77.16 -18.48 -19.22
N GLN A 11 77.86 -18.36 -20.35
CA GLN A 11 77.49 -17.41 -21.41
C GLN A 11 76.16 -17.79 -22.07
N ASP A 12 75.94 -19.07 -22.34
CA ASP A 12 74.66 -19.58 -22.87
C ASP A 12 73.52 -19.35 -21.87
N TYR A 13 73.75 -19.63 -20.59
CA TYR A 13 72.79 -19.37 -19.52
C TYR A 13 72.46 -17.88 -19.36
N GLN A 14 73.46 -17.01 -19.50
CA GLN A 14 73.26 -15.56 -19.47
C GLN A 14 72.37 -15.11 -20.63
N VAL A 15 72.65 -15.57 -21.86
CA VAL A 15 71.84 -15.24 -23.04
C VAL A 15 70.41 -15.74 -22.88
N GLN A 16 70.21 -16.96 -22.39
CA GLN A 16 68.85 -17.48 -22.12
C GLN A 16 68.13 -16.67 -21.05
N THR A 17 68.83 -16.25 -19.99
CA THR A 17 68.24 -15.45 -18.92
C THR A 17 67.84 -14.06 -19.44
N GLU A 18 68.68 -13.41 -20.23
CA GLU A 18 68.37 -12.11 -20.86
C GLU A 18 67.18 -12.22 -21.83
N GLN A 19 67.07 -13.31 -22.59
CA GLN A 19 65.92 -13.56 -23.47
C GLN A 19 64.63 -13.79 -22.67
N ASN A 20 64.70 -14.55 -21.58
CA ASN A 20 63.55 -14.78 -20.70
C ASN A 20 63.09 -13.48 -20.02
N ILE A 21 64.02 -12.64 -19.57
CA ILE A 21 63.69 -11.32 -18.99
C ILE A 21 62.96 -10.47 -20.02
N LYS A 22 63.49 -10.34 -21.24
CA LYS A 22 62.84 -9.55 -22.30
C LYS A 22 61.46 -10.08 -22.65
N HIS A 23 61.30 -11.40 -22.72
CA HIS A 23 60.00 -12.01 -23.01
C HIS A 23 58.98 -11.71 -21.91
N LEU A 24 59.39 -11.81 -20.64
CA LEU A 24 58.53 -11.48 -19.50
C LEU A 24 58.19 -9.99 -19.44
N GLU A 25 59.15 -9.11 -19.75
CA GLU A 25 58.91 -7.66 -19.83
C GLU A 25 57.90 -7.31 -20.92
N GLU A 26 58.04 -7.88 -22.13
CA GLU A 26 57.08 -7.70 -23.21
C GLU A 26 55.68 -8.22 -22.86
N LEU A 27 55.61 -9.36 -22.17
CA LEU A 27 54.33 -9.95 -21.74
C LEU A 27 53.65 -9.08 -20.68
N CYS A 28 54.41 -8.62 -19.69
CA CYS A 28 53.94 -7.68 -18.67
C CYS A 28 53.47 -6.36 -19.27
N GLU A 29 54.16 -5.83 -20.27
CA GLU A 29 53.76 -4.58 -20.92
C GLU A 29 52.49 -4.74 -21.76
N LYS A 30 52.37 -5.86 -22.49
CA LYS A 30 51.13 -6.20 -23.21
C LYS A 30 49.95 -6.35 -22.24
N GLU A 31 50.13 -7.12 -21.16
CA GLU A 31 49.09 -7.29 -20.15
C GLU A 31 48.73 -5.94 -19.52
N ARG A 32 49.71 -5.14 -19.08
CA ARG A 32 49.46 -3.81 -18.51
C ARG A 32 48.66 -2.93 -19.46
N ASN A 33 49.01 -2.89 -20.74
CA ASN A 33 48.29 -2.10 -21.73
C ASN A 33 46.86 -2.62 -21.96
N THR A 34 46.67 -3.95 -21.99
CA THR A 34 45.33 -4.54 -22.12
C THR A 34 44.45 -4.25 -20.91
N TRP A 35 45.00 -4.36 -19.70
CA TRP A 35 44.30 -4.02 -18.46
C TRP A 35 43.99 -2.54 -18.38
N SER A 36 44.96 -1.67 -18.71
CA SER A 36 44.76 -0.22 -18.71
C SER A 36 43.65 0.20 -19.67
N ASN A 37 43.62 -0.36 -20.88
CA ASN A 37 42.57 -0.07 -21.85
C ASN A 37 41.21 -0.61 -21.40
N SER A 38 41.19 -1.81 -20.80
CA SER A 38 39.94 -2.39 -20.29
C SER A 38 39.37 -1.57 -19.13
N VAL A 39 40.22 -1.11 -18.21
CA VAL A 39 39.83 -0.25 -17.10
C VAL A 39 39.30 1.09 -17.62
N ALA A 40 39.97 1.72 -18.59
CA ALA A 40 39.50 2.97 -19.18
C ALA A 40 38.11 2.83 -19.84
N GLN A 41 37.87 1.74 -20.58
CA GLN A 41 36.56 1.46 -21.17
C GLN A 41 35.48 1.21 -20.10
N LEU A 42 35.81 0.48 -19.05
CA LEU A 42 34.92 0.24 -17.91
C LEU A 42 34.55 1.55 -17.20
N GLU A 43 35.52 2.44 -16.98
CA GLU A 43 35.28 3.75 -16.39
C GLU A 43 34.36 4.61 -17.26
N GLU A 44 34.57 4.63 -18.58
CA GLU A 44 33.72 5.37 -19.51
C GLU A 44 32.28 4.85 -19.51
N LEU A 45 32.10 3.52 -19.59
CA LEU A 45 30.78 2.88 -19.51
C LEU A 45 30.09 3.15 -18.17
N TYR A 46 30.85 3.09 -17.07
CA TYR A 46 30.33 3.39 -15.74
C TYR A 46 29.86 4.84 -15.65
N GLN A 47 30.66 5.80 -16.12
CA GLN A 47 30.29 7.22 -16.13
C GLN A 47 29.02 7.45 -16.96
N SER A 48 28.93 6.85 -18.15
CA SER A 48 27.74 6.95 -18.99
C SER A 48 26.50 6.39 -18.29
N THR A 49 26.60 5.18 -17.73
CA THR A 49 25.49 4.53 -17.00
C THR A 49 25.07 5.36 -15.78
N TYR A 50 26.05 5.91 -15.06
CA TYR A 50 25.82 6.73 -13.88
C TYR A 50 25.08 8.02 -14.21
N THR A 51 25.45 8.71 -15.30
CA THR A 51 24.71 9.91 -15.75
C THR A 51 23.26 9.60 -16.13
N GLY A 52 23.02 8.48 -16.82
CA GLY A 52 21.67 8.02 -17.13
C GLY A 52 20.85 7.68 -15.88
N GLN A 53 21.49 7.07 -14.87
CA GLN A 53 20.85 6.81 -13.58
C GLN A 53 20.47 8.11 -12.86
N GLN A 54 21.36 9.11 -12.83
CA GLN A 54 21.07 10.41 -12.21
C GLN A 54 19.92 11.15 -12.90
N GLU A 55 19.84 11.09 -14.23
CA GLU A 55 18.72 11.68 -14.97
C GLU A 55 17.41 10.98 -14.60
N LEU A 56 17.43 9.64 -14.53
CA LEU A 56 16.27 8.86 -14.13
C LEU A 56 15.81 9.21 -12.71
N GLU A 57 16.74 9.31 -11.76
CA GLU A 57 16.46 9.70 -10.38
C GLU A 57 15.84 11.11 -10.30
N MET A 58 16.35 12.08 -11.06
CA MET A 58 15.73 13.41 -11.17
C MET A 58 14.29 13.33 -11.69
N ARG A 59 14.05 12.54 -12.74
CA ARG A 59 12.70 12.36 -13.31
C ARG A 59 11.75 11.71 -12.33
N ILE A 60 12.20 10.69 -11.60
CA ILE A 60 11.42 10.02 -10.55
C ILE A 60 11.07 11.02 -9.44
N SER A 61 12.03 11.85 -9.02
CA SER A 61 11.80 12.90 -8.03
C SER A 61 10.69 13.88 -8.48
N VAL A 62 10.77 14.39 -9.72
CA VAL A 62 9.75 15.30 -10.28
C VAL A 62 8.37 14.65 -10.35
N ILE A 63 8.29 13.39 -10.79
CA ILE A 63 7.03 12.64 -10.83
C ILE A 63 6.48 12.48 -9.42
N SER A 64 7.32 12.12 -8.46
CA SER A 64 6.92 11.91 -7.06
C SER A 64 6.34 13.18 -6.44
N THR A 65 7.02 14.32 -6.63
CA THR A 65 6.51 15.63 -6.18
C THR A 65 5.17 15.96 -6.83
N LYS A 66 5.02 15.74 -8.16
CA LYS A 66 3.76 15.99 -8.87
C LYS A 66 2.63 15.08 -8.38
N VAL A 67 2.90 13.80 -8.13
CA VAL A 67 1.91 12.85 -7.60
C VAL A 67 1.42 13.30 -6.22
N ILE A 68 2.32 13.71 -5.33
CA ILE A 68 1.97 14.25 -4.02
C ILE A 68 1.10 15.51 -4.17
N GLN A 69 1.50 16.44 -5.05
CA GLN A 69 0.75 17.67 -5.30
C GLN A 69 -0.66 17.39 -5.84
N ILE A 70 -0.80 16.45 -6.79
CA ILE A 70 -2.10 16.04 -7.34
C ILE A 70 -2.94 15.38 -6.26
N GLY A 71 -2.35 14.52 -5.43
CA GLY A 71 -3.02 13.92 -4.28
C GLY A 71 -3.59 14.98 -3.34
N HIS A 72 -2.76 15.95 -2.95
CA HIS A 72 -3.20 17.07 -2.12
C HIS A 72 -4.30 17.92 -2.79
N GLN A 73 -4.22 18.17 -4.10
CA GLN A 73 -5.26 18.90 -4.84
C GLN A 73 -6.58 18.12 -4.94
N LEU A 74 -6.53 16.80 -5.03
CA LEU A 74 -7.72 15.95 -5.03
C LEU A 74 -8.36 15.94 -3.64
N GLU A 75 -7.58 15.70 -2.60
CA GLU A 75 -8.06 15.71 -1.21
C GLU A 75 -8.63 17.08 -0.83
N SER A 76 -7.93 18.18 -1.10
CA SER A 76 -8.41 19.53 -0.78
C SER A 76 -9.69 19.91 -1.53
N LYS A 77 -9.93 19.39 -2.75
CA LYS A 77 -11.15 19.69 -3.51
C LYS A 77 -12.33 18.78 -3.15
N SER A 78 -12.09 17.51 -2.83
CA SER A 78 -13.18 16.55 -2.58
C SER A 78 -13.54 16.45 -1.10
N ASN A 79 -12.56 16.52 -0.20
CA ASN A 79 -12.75 16.24 1.22
C ASN A 79 -13.61 17.29 1.96
N PRO A 80 -13.38 18.61 1.87
CA PRO A 80 -14.19 19.57 2.63
C PRO A 80 -15.65 19.63 2.15
N ARG A 81 -15.90 19.43 0.84
CA ARG A 81 -17.26 19.38 0.31
C ARG A 81 -18.01 18.12 0.75
N GLN A 82 -17.37 16.96 0.68
CA GLN A 82 -17.97 15.72 1.17
C GLN A 82 -18.19 15.78 2.68
N GLN A 83 -17.21 16.24 3.46
CA GLN A 83 -17.34 16.42 4.90
C GLN A 83 -18.47 17.37 5.29
N LEU A 84 -18.63 18.51 4.59
CA LEU A 84 -19.73 19.45 4.86
C LEU A 84 -21.10 18.85 4.51
N VAL A 85 -21.20 18.10 3.40
CA VAL A 85 -22.44 17.43 3.01
C VAL A 85 -22.78 16.32 4.00
N ASP A 86 -21.82 15.51 4.42
CA ASP A 86 -22.01 14.42 5.36
C ASP A 86 -22.36 14.96 6.76
N ALA A 87 -21.69 16.02 7.23
CA ALA A 87 -22.01 16.69 8.49
C ALA A 87 -23.41 17.33 8.45
N ARG A 88 -23.78 17.99 7.34
CA ARG A 88 -25.11 18.57 7.17
C ARG A 88 -26.19 17.49 7.16
N THR A 89 -25.94 16.38 6.47
CA THR A 89 -26.85 15.24 6.40
C THR A 89 -27.02 14.62 7.78
N THR A 90 -25.92 14.38 8.49
CA THR A 90 -25.91 13.82 9.85
C THR A 90 -26.64 14.74 10.84
N ALA A 91 -26.38 16.05 10.80
CA ALA A 91 -27.07 17.03 11.64
C ALA A 91 -28.58 17.06 11.39
N LYS A 92 -29.01 16.99 10.13
CA LYS A 92 -30.44 16.93 9.76
C LYS A 92 -31.11 15.66 10.28
N TYR A 93 -30.43 14.52 10.21
CA TYR A 93 -30.97 13.28 10.76
C TYR A 93 -30.98 13.29 12.29
N LEU A 94 -29.98 13.90 12.94
CA LEU A 94 -29.94 14.09 14.38
C LEU A 94 -31.11 14.95 14.87
N GLU A 95 -31.37 16.09 14.22
CA GLU A 95 -32.53 16.95 14.50
C GLU A 95 -33.84 16.15 14.37
N ARG A 96 -33.97 15.34 13.31
CA ARG A 96 -35.16 14.50 13.10
C ARG A 96 -35.32 13.37 14.14
N PHE A 97 -34.22 12.85 14.66
CA PHE A 97 -34.24 11.89 15.79
C PHE A 97 -34.60 12.56 17.12
N LEU A 98 -34.25 13.84 17.30
CA LEU A 98 -34.59 14.62 18.50
C LEU A 98 -36.06 15.07 18.51
N ASP A 99 -36.63 15.38 17.34
CA ASP A 99 -38.03 15.81 17.20
C ASP A 99 -39.05 14.67 17.32
N ALA A 100 -38.61 13.43 17.59
CA ALA A 100 -39.46 12.24 17.68
C ALA A 100 -40.37 11.99 16.46
N ASN A 101 -39.96 12.46 15.27
CA ASN A 101 -40.69 12.20 14.03
C ASN A 101 -40.41 10.77 13.55
N ASP A 102 -41.46 9.95 13.54
CA ASP A 102 -41.44 8.51 13.18
C ASP A 102 -40.99 8.23 11.72
N ASP A 103 -40.93 9.28 10.90
CA ASP A 103 -40.48 9.25 9.50
C ASP A 103 -39.03 8.81 9.30
N VAL A 104 -38.21 8.85 10.34
CA VAL A 104 -36.83 8.33 10.28
C VAL A 104 -36.86 6.83 9.93
N SER A 105 -37.91 6.13 10.33
CA SER A 105 -38.11 4.71 10.09
C SER A 105 -38.15 4.34 8.60
N LEU A 106 -38.64 5.20 7.70
CA LEU A 106 -38.80 4.86 6.27
C LEU A 106 -37.46 4.66 5.53
N MET A 107 -36.42 5.41 5.87
CA MET A 107 -35.09 5.25 5.23
C MET A 107 -34.31 4.04 5.78
N PHE A 108 -34.63 3.63 7.01
CA PHE A 108 -34.05 2.47 7.67
C PHE A 108 -34.85 1.18 7.45
N GLN A 109 -36.03 1.25 6.80
CA GLN A 109 -36.88 0.10 6.44
C GLN A 109 -36.69 -0.35 4.98
N ASP A 110 -36.10 0.49 4.12
CA ASP A 110 -35.86 0.16 2.71
C ASP A 110 -34.59 -0.71 2.56
N ALA A 111 -34.75 -2.01 2.29
CA ALA A 111 -33.64 -2.95 2.02
C ALA A 111 -32.75 -2.50 0.83
N SER A 112 -33.28 -1.71 -0.11
CA SER A 112 -32.52 -1.14 -1.23
C SER A 112 -31.56 -0.02 -0.82
N LYS A 113 -31.77 0.59 0.35
CA LYS A 113 -30.97 1.69 0.90
C LYS A 113 -30.15 1.30 2.12
N LEU A 114 -30.08 -0.01 2.44
CA LEU A 114 -29.34 -0.56 3.58
C LEU A 114 -27.91 0.01 3.68
N GLU A 115 -27.24 0.23 2.55
CA GLU A 115 -25.89 0.80 2.51
C GLU A 115 -25.82 2.26 2.96
N GLN A 116 -26.79 3.07 2.52
CA GLN A 116 -26.88 4.48 2.88
C GLN A 116 -27.30 4.62 4.34
N ALA A 117 -28.28 3.81 4.75
CA ALA A 117 -28.72 3.66 6.13
C ALA A 117 -27.56 3.31 7.07
N ALA A 118 -26.78 2.27 6.74
CA ALA A 118 -25.62 1.87 7.52
C ALA A 118 -24.55 2.96 7.61
N HIS A 119 -24.33 3.72 6.54
CA HIS A 119 -23.36 4.82 6.58
C HIS A 119 -23.82 5.95 7.49
N ILE A 120 -25.09 6.38 7.35
CA ILE A 120 -25.68 7.47 8.12
C ILE A 120 -25.78 7.08 9.60
N ILE A 121 -26.26 5.87 9.94
CA ILE A 121 -26.40 5.44 11.34
C ILE A 121 -25.05 5.33 12.03
N HIS A 122 -24.01 4.89 11.31
CA HIS A 122 -22.66 4.82 11.86
C HIS A 122 -22.08 6.22 12.14
N GLN A 123 -22.26 7.16 11.20
CA GLN A 123 -21.88 8.57 11.42
C GLN A 123 -22.64 9.18 12.59
N LEU A 124 -23.96 8.95 12.67
CA LEU A 124 -24.81 9.45 13.75
C LEU A 124 -24.40 8.88 15.12
N TYR A 125 -24.12 7.58 15.18
CA TYR A 125 -23.66 6.93 16.40
C TYR A 125 -22.33 7.54 16.89
N ASN A 126 -21.37 7.77 16.00
CA ASN A 126 -20.09 8.39 16.37
C ASN A 126 -20.27 9.83 16.88
N VAL A 127 -21.05 10.66 16.19
CA VAL A 127 -21.34 12.04 16.61
C VAL A 127 -22.06 12.08 17.97
N LEU A 128 -22.99 11.15 18.20
CA LEU A 128 -23.70 11.05 19.48
C LEU A 128 -22.81 10.59 20.64
N GLN A 129 -21.71 9.86 20.38
CA GLN A 129 -20.72 9.53 21.42
C GLN A 129 -19.85 10.74 21.79
N GLU A 130 -19.66 11.70 20.90
CA GLU A 130 -18.89 12.93 21.15
C GLU A 130 -19.69 14.01 21.89
N LEU A 131 -21.02 13.89 21.94
CA LEU A 131 -21.91 14.83 22.63
C LEU A 131 -21.99 14.54 24.14
N PRO A 132 -22.03 15.57 25.01
CA PRO A 132 -22.13 15.40 26.46
C PRO A 132 -23.41 14.63 26.87
N ASP A 133 -23.34 13.91 27.99
CA ASP A 133 -24.44 13.11 28.53
C ASP A 133 -25.50 14.00 29.21
N GLU A 134 -26.18 14.81 28.41
CA GLU A 134 -27.36 15.54 28.85
C GLU A 134 -28.63 14.69 28.69
N ALA A 135 -29.59 14.88 29.60
CA ALA A 135 -30.87 14.15 29.61
C ALA A 135 -31.67 14.26 28.28
N LYS A 136 -31.42 15.30 27.49
CA LYS A 136 -32.08 15.55 26.19
C LYS A 136 -31.54 14.67 25.06
N PHE A 137 -30.28 14.21 25.17
CA PHE A 137 -29.64 13.37 24.14
C PHE A 137 -29.65 11.89 24.49
N THR A 138 -29.96 11.53 25.74
CA THR A 138 -29.92 10.12 26.20
C THR A 138 -30.98 9.26 25.51
N ASP A 139 -32.18 9.79 25.26
CA ASP A 139 -33.23 9.10 24.49
C ASP A 139 -32.80 8.90 23.02
N ALA A 140 -32.24 9.93 22.39
CA ALA A 140 -31.71 9.85 21.03
C ALA A 140 -30.51 8.90 20.92
N LYS A 141 -29.59 8.90 21.90
CA LYS A 141 -28.46 7.96 21.99
C LYS A 141 -28.96 6.52 22.06
N THR A 142 -30.00 6.26 22.84
CA THR A 142 -30.57 4.91 22.99
C THR A 142 -31.25 4.47 21.70
N LYS A 143 -32.13 5.30 21.12
CA LYS A 143 -32.80 5.00 19.84
C LYS A 143 -31.83 4.77 18.69
N VAL A 144 -30.76 5.58 18.59
CA VAL A 144 -29.74 5.41 17.55
C VAL A 144 -28.91 4.17 17.78
N LYS A 145 -28.60 3.82 19.03
CA LYS A 145 -27.91 2.57 19.37
C LYS A 145 -28.76 1.35 18.99
N ASP A 146 -30.05 1.35 19.29
CA ASP A 146 -30.95 0.25 18.95
C ASP A 146 -31.06 0.07 17.42
N ARG A 147 -31.14 1.19 16.67
CA ARG A 147 -31.13 1.16 15.20
C ARG A 147 -29.79 0.74 14.62
N TYR A 148 -28.69 1.14 15.24
CA TYR A 148 -27.35 0.70 14.86
C TYR A 148 -27.22 -0.83 14.97
N MET A 149 -27.70 -1.41 16.07
CA MET A 149 -27.70 -2.86 16.28
C MET A 149 -28.61 -3.59 15.28
N ALA A 150 -29.80 -3.06 15.02
CA ALA A 150 -30.73 -3.66 14.05
C ALA A 150 -30.15 -3.69 12.63
N ILE A 151 -29.48 -2.62 12.20
CA ILE A 151 -28.84 -2.56 10.87
C ILE A 151 -27.61 -3.47 10.80
N GLU A 152 -26.86 -3.60 11.89
CA GLU A 152 -25.75 -4.55 11.99
C GLU A 152 -26.25 -6.00 11.83
N GLU A 153 -27.35 -6.36 12.50
CA GLU A 153 -28.00 -7.68 12.36
C GLU A 153 -28.49 -7.93 10.92
N GLU A 154 -29.14 -6.94 10.30
CA GLU A 154 -29.61 -7.05 8.91
C GLU A 154 -28.45 -7.19 7.91
N LEU A 155 -27.35 -6.47 8.12
CA LEU A 155 -26.13 -6.59 7.30
C LEU A 155 -25.46 -7.96 7.44
N LEU A 156 -25.42 -8.51 8.66
CA LEU A 156 -24.93 -9.86 8.91
C LEU A 156 -25.80 -10.91 8.20
N LEU A 157 -27.12 -10.71 8.23
CA LEU A 157 -28.06 -11.61 7.57
C LEU A 157 -27.94 -11.57 6.04
N GLU A 158 -27.78 -10.39 5.44
CA GLU A 158 -27.49 -10.26 4.00
C GLU A 158 -26.11 -10.81 3.62
N PHE A 159 -25.12 -10.68 4.50
CA PHE A 159 -23.82 -11.31 4.33
C PHE A 159 -23.92 -12.85 4.30
N SER A 160 -24.62 -13.46 5.27
CA SER A 160 -24.87 -14.91 5.28
C SER A 160 -25.67 -15.37 4.07
N ARG A 161 -26.68 -14.60 3.62
CA ARG A 161 -27.40 -14.88 2.37
C ARG A 161 -26.50 -14.80 1.13
N ALA A 162 -25.57 -13.85 1.09
CA ALA A 162 -24.58 -13.75 0.01
C ALA A 162 -23.58 -14.91 0.02
N GLN A 163 -23.19 -15.38 1.20
CA GLN A 163 -22.32 -16.55 1.40
C GLN A 163 -22.98 -17.83 0.89
N VAL A 164 -24.25 -18.09 1.24
CA VAL A 164 -25.01 -19.25 0.74
C VAL A 164 -25.16 -19.21 -0.78
N ARG A 165 -25.32 -18.02 -1.37
CA ARG A 165 -25.40 -17.82 -2.82
C ARG A 165 -24.03 -17.84 -3.52
N ASN A 166 -22.94 -17.98 -2.77
CA ASN A 166 -21.54 -17.91 -3.24
C ASN A 166 -21.21 -16.64 -4.06
N ASP A 167 -21.90 -15.52 -3.77
CA ASP A 167 -21.65 -14.24 -4.45
C ASP A 167 -20.51 -13.47 -3.76
N LYS A 168 -19.29 -13.69 -4.26
CA LYS A 168 -18.08 -13.04 -3.75
C LYS A 168 -18.10 -11.51 -3.87
N LYS A 169 -18.85 -10.94 -4.83
CA LYS A 169 -18.90 -9.49 -5.03
C LYS A 169 -19.77 -8.84 -3.96
N ALA A 170 -20.97 -9.38 -3.73
CA ALA A 170 -21.87 -8.93 -2.67
C ALA A 170 -21.23 -9.12 -1.29
N MET A 171 -20.60 -10.28 -1.06
CA MET A 171 -19.88 -10.59 0.18
C MET A 171 -18.78 -9.57 0.48
N LYS A 172 -17.91 -9.23 -0.50
CA LYS A 172 -16.87 -8.20 -0.33
C LYS A 172 -17.46 -6.82 -0.02
N LYS A 173 -18.63 -6.50 -0.59
CA LYS A 173 -19.33 -5.24 -0.37
C LYS A 173 -19.83 -5.13 1.07
N TYR A 174 -20.51 -6.15 1.57
CA TYR A 174 -21.01 -6.19 2.96
C TYR A 174 -19.87 -6.26 3.98
N ILE A 175 -18.79 -7.00 3.73
CA ILE A 175 -17.59 -7.01 4.58
C ILE A 175 -17.01 -5.60 4.72
N LYS A 176 -16.87 -4.87 3.61
CA LYS A 176 -16.32 -3.51 3.62
C LYS A 176 -17.20 -2.55 4.43
N LEU A 177 -18.51 -2.77 4.44
CA LEU A 177 -19.45 -1.97 5.20
C LEU A 177 -19.42 -2.35 6.70
N LEU A 178 -19.48 -3.66 7.00
CA LEU A 178 -19.36 -4.23 8.34
C LEU A 178 -18.00 -3.93 8.99
N SER A 179 -16.94 -3.70 8.22
CA SER A 179 -15.62 -3.28 8.74
C SER A 179 -15.65 -1.96 9.52
N LYS A 180 -16.66 -1.11 9.27
CA LYS A 180 -16.86 0.12 10.04
C LYS A 180 -17.62 -0.15 11.35
N PHE A 181 -18.26 -1.30 11.48
CA PHE A 181 -19.05 -1.69 12.64
C PHE A 181 -18.21 -2.53 13.61
N LYS A 182 -18.60 -2.54 14.89
CA LYS A 182 -17.86 -3.25 15.94
C LYS A 182 -17.91 -4.78 15.77
N GLY A 183 -18.96 -5.34 15.17
CA GLY A 183 -19.13 -6.77 14.89
C GLY A 183 -18.35 -7.31 13.68
N HIS A 184 -17.43 -6.53 13.08
CA HIS A 184 -16.60 -7.00 11.97
C HIS A 184 -15.82 -8.28 12.29
N ASN A 185 -15.29 -8.38 13.51
CA ASN A 185 -14.50 -9.53 13.93
C ASN A 185 -15.36 -10.79 14.04
N ASP A 186 -16.58 -10.66 14.57
CA ASP A 186 -17.54 -11.76 14.67
C ASP A 186 -18.00 -12.25 13.29
N CYS A 187 -18.13 -11.35 12.32
CA CYS A 187 -18.41 -11.70 10.92
C CYS A 187 -17.27 -12.53 10.29
N ILE A 188 -16.01 -12.16 10.55
CA ILE A 188 -14.83 -12.92 10.10
C ILE A 188 -14.78 -14.29 10.79
N GLN A 189 -15.00 -14.34 12.11
CA GLN A 189 -15.02 -15.60 12.87
C GLN A 189 -16.13 -16.54 12.40
N ASN A 190 -17.34 -16.03 12.15
CA ASN A 190 -18.44 -16.81 11.60
C ASN A 190 -18.14 -17.30 10.17
N PHE A 191 -17.57 -16.44 9.31
CA PHE A 191 -17.15 -16.86 7.97
C PHE A 191 -16.09 -17.96 8.00
N ILE A 192 -15.06 -17.81 8.85
CA ILE A 192 -14.02 -18.83 9.03
C ILE A 192 -14.65 -20.14 9.54
N THR A 193 -15.53 -20.06 10.54
CA THR A 193 -16.21 -21.22 11.11
C THR A 193 -17.09 -21.94 10.09
N ASP A 194 -17.83 -21.19 9.27
CA ASP A 194 -18.70 -21.77 8.24
C ASP A 194 -17.91 -22.33 7.05
N CYS A 195 -16.79 -21.71 6.67
CA CYS A 195 -15.87 -22.32 5.70
C CYS A 195 -15.22 -23.60 6.24
N LEU A 196 -14.89 -23.65 7.53
CA LEU A 196 -14.32 -24.85 8.17
C LEU A 196 -15.33 -25.98 8.37
N LYS A 197 -16.64 -25.69 8.43
CA LYS A 197 -17.71 -26.70 8.50
C LYS A 197 -18.05 -27.34 7.14
N VAL A 198 -17.62 -26.74 6.03
CA VAL A 198 -17.90 -27.20 4.66
C VAL A 198 -16.73 -28.03 4.09
N CYS A 199 -15.63 -28.18 4.83
CA CYS A 199 -14.56 -29.16 4.58
C CYS A 199 -14.79 -30.42 5.41
#